data_AF-A0A9Q9EUT9-F1
#
_entry.id   AF-A0A9Q9EUT9-F1
#
_cell.length_a   1.000
_cell.length_b   1.000
_cell.length_c   1.000
_cell.angle_alpha   90.00
_cell.angle_beta   90.00
_cell.angle_gamma   90.00
#
_symmetry.space_group_name_H-M   'P 1'
#
loop_
_entity.id
_entity.type
_entity.pdbx_description
1 polymer ?
#
loop_
_entity_poly.entity_id
_entity_poly.type
_entity_poly.pdbx_seq_one_letter_code
_entity_poly.pdbx_strand_id
1 'polypeptide(L)' 'MVDIMPYKLITTEHAWHEGEEDRIYRYWRDVHDSFFSEEYKSVGKNFYEQASMICEVF' A
#
# COMPACT_ATOMS: atom_id res chain seq x y z
N MET A 1 14.48 -5.50 5.05
CA MET A 1 14.90 -4.32 4.23
C MET A 1 13.81 -3.26 4.36
N VAL A 2 14.14 -1.97 4.31
CA VAL A 2 13.15 -0.88 4.41
C VAL A 2 13.37 0.07 3.23
N ASP A 3 12.30 0.31 2.48
CA ASP A 3 12.28 1.25 1.36
C ASP A 3 11.17 2.29 1.57
N ILE A 4 11.38 3.51 1.05
CA ILE A 4 10.36 4.55 1.02
C ILE A 4 10.05 4.87 -0.44
N MET A 5 8.80 4.66 -0.84
CA MET A 5 8.37 4.94 -2.22
C MET A 5 6.93 5.47 -2.28
N PRO A 6 6.56 6.19 -3.35
CA PRO A 6 5.18 6.56 -3.60
C PRO A 6 4.29 5.31 -3.71
N TYR A 7 3.08 5.37 -3.15
CA TYR A 7 2.12 4.26 -3.15
C TYR A 7 1.86 3.67 -4.55
N LYS A 8 1.75 4.52 -5.58
CA LYS A 8 1.60 4.07 -6.99
C LYS A 8 2.79 3.29 -7.57
N LEU A 9 3.95 3.37 -6.93
CA LEU A 9 5.18 2.70 -7.37
C LEU A 9 5.46 1.41 -6.59
N ILE A 10 4.61 1.06 -5.61
CA ILE A 10 4.71 -0.22 -4.91
C ILE A 10 4.57 -1.34 -5.92
N THR A 11 5.57 -2.22 -5.93
CA THR A 11 5.72 -3.25 -6.94
C THR A 11 4.94 -4.50 -6.55
N THR A 12 4.62 -5.33 -7.55
CA THR A 12 4.05 -6.66 -7.31
C THR A 12 4.96 -7.53 -6.45
N GLU A 13 6.29 -7.35 -6.54
CA GLU A 13 7.28 -8.00 -5.69
C GLU A 13 7.03 -7.68 -4.21
N HIS A 14 6.86 -6.40 -3.87
CA HIS A 14 6.60 -5.99 -2.49
C HIS A 14 5.25 -6.52 -1.97
N ALA A 15 4.19 -6.36 -2.76
CA ALA A 15 2.86 -6.91 -2.45
C ALA A 15 2.89 -8.44 -2.24
N TRP A 16 3.76 -9.15 -2.96
CA TRP A 16 3.95 -10.59 -2.81
C TRP A 16 4.66 -10.96 -1.51
N HIS A 17 5.66 -10.16 -1.09
CA HIS A 17 6.40 -10.36 0.16
C HIS A 17 5.56 -10.06 1.40
N GLU A 18 4.62 -9.10 1.33
CA GLU A 18 3.66 -8.88 2.42
C GLU A 18 2.73 -10.09 2.64
N GLY A 19 2.52 -10.90 1.60
CA GLY A 19 1.91 -12.23 1.75
C GLY A 19 0.40 -12.23 1.97
N GLU A 20 -0.32 -11.17 1.55
CA GLU A 20 -1.78 -11.13 1.64
C GLU A 20 -2.44 -12.19 0.74
N GLU A 21 -3.31 -13.00 1.36
CA GLU A 21 -4.19 -14.07 0.86
C GLU A 21 -3.79 -14.74 -0.47
N ASP A 22 -3.96 -14.06 -1.60
CA ASP A 22 -3.78 -14.64 -2.94
C ASP A 22 -2.48 -14.21 -3.65
N ARG A 23 -1.69 -13.30 -3.07
CA ARG A 23 -0.50 -12.68 -3.68
C ARG A 23 -0.77 -12.06 -5.07
N ILE A 24 -2.01 -11.66 -5.29
CA ILE A 24 -2.46 -10.98 -6.50
C ILE A 24 -2.35 -9.48 -6.25
N TYR A 25 -1.51 -8.80 -7.05
CA TYR A 25 -1.27 -7.35 -6.90
C TYR A 25 -2.56 -6.51 -6.91
N ARG A 26 -3.55 -6.87 -7.75
CA ARG A 26 -4.83 -6.15 -7.78
C ARG A 26 -5.59 -6.28 -6.45
N TYR A 27 -5.60 -7.47 -5.86
CA TYR A 27 -6.29 -7.67 -4.58
C TYR A 27 -5.62 -6.89 -3.45
N TRP A 28 -4.29 -7.01 -3.37
CA TRP A 28 -3.47 -6.22 -2.46
C TRP A 28 -3.78 -4.72 -2.60
N ARG A 29 -3.87 -4.25 -3.85
CA ARG A 29 -4.18 -2.85 -4.15
C ARG A 29 -5.57 -2.43 -3.68
N ASP A 30 -6.58 -3.24 -3.93
CA ASP A 30 -7.97 -2.92 -3.55
C ASP A 30 -8.12 -2.85 -2.02
N VAL A 31 -7.49 -3.78 -1.29
CA VAL A 31 -7.46 -3.79 0.18
C VAL A 31 -6.78 -2.54 0.73
N HIS A 32 -5.60 -2.21 0.20
CA HIS A 32 -4.82 -1.07 0.64
C HIS A 32 -5.44 0.27 0.26
N ASP A 33 -6.09 0.36 -0.91
CA ASP A 33 -6.84 1.55 -1.33
C ASP A 33 -7.97 1.85 -0.33
N SER A 34 -8.70 0.82 0.12
CA SER A 34 -9.76 0.97 1.12
C SER A 34 -9.19 1.41 2.47
N PHE A 35 -8.17 0.70 2.95
CA PHE A 35 -7.52 0.98 4.23
C PHE A 35 -6.98 2.41 4.31
N PHE A 36 -6.13 2.82 3.37
CA PHE A 36 -5.53 4.16 3.41
C PHE A 36 -6.55 5.27 3.16
N SER A 37 -7.59 5.00 2.36
CA SER A 37 -8.69 5.96 2.18
C SER A 37 -9.43 6.23 3.50
N GLU A 38 -9.66 5.21 4.31
CA GLU A 38 -10.31 5.34 5.62
C GLU A 38 -9.40 6.04 6.63
N GLU A 39 -8.13 5.64 6.71
CA GLU A 39 -7.14 6.24 7.62
C GLU A 39 -6.93 7.73 7.32
N TYR A 40 -6.80 8.11 6.05
CA TYR A 40 -6.66 9.52 5.67
C TYR A 40 -7.92 10.33 5.99
N LYS A 41 -9.11 9.76 5.75
CA LYS A 41 -10.38 10.42 6.08
C LYS A 41 -10.51 10.67 7.58
N SER A 42 -10.01 9.75 8.42
CA SER A 42 -10.04 9.90 9.88
C SER A 42 -9.32 11.17 10.38
N VAL A 43 -8.32 11.63 9.62
CA VAL A 43 -7.55 12.85 9.88
C VAL A 43 -7.93 14.03 8.97
N GLY A 44 -9.09 13.96 8.31
CA GLY A 44 -9.62 15.04 7.47
C GLY A 44 -8.86 15.25 6.16
N LYS A 45 -8.20 14.21 5.64
CA LYS A 45 -7.45 14.22 4.38
C LYS A 45 -8.04 13.23 3.39
N ASN A 46 -7.71 13.40 2.10
CA ASN A 46 -7.98 12.42 1.07
C ASN A 46 -6.70 11.65 0.78
N PHE A 47 -6.81 10.32 0.68
CA PHE A 47 -5.70 9.50 0.21
C PHE A 47 -5.37 9.82 -1.26
N TYR A 48 -4.11 9.66 -1.64
CA TYR A 48 -3.61 9.98 -2.97
C TYR A 48 -2.43 9.08 -3.36
N GLU A 49 -2.34 8.80 -4.65
CA GLU A 49 -1.42 7.86 -5.29
C GLU A 49 0.08 8.14 -5.05
N GLN A 50 0.46 9.37 -4.70
CA GLN A 50 1.84 9.78 -4.46
C GLN A 50 2.19 9.81 -2.96
N ALA A 51 1.28 9.37 -2.08
CA ALA A 51 1.56 9.24 -0.66
C ALA A 51 2.85 8.42 -0.46
N SER A 52 3.74 8.91 0.40
CA SER A 52 4.99 8.22 0.72
C SER A 52 4.70 7.05 1.67
N MET A 53 5.04 5.85 1.22
CA MET A 53 4.81 4.61 1.95
C MET A 53 6.14 4.08 2.46
N ILE A 54 6.12 3.56 3.69
CA ILE A 54 7.24 2.80 4.25
C ILE A 54 6.95 1.34 3.94
N CYS A 55 7.83 0.71 3.18
CA CYS A 55 7.72 -0.65 2.69
C CYS A 55 8.78 -1.51 3.39
N GLU A 56 8.35 -2.40 4.28
CA GLU A 56 9.24 -3.29 5.05
C GLU A 56 9.17 -4.73 4.53
N VAL A 57 10.32 -5.39 4.40
CA VAL A 57 10.43 -6.82 4.06
C VAL A 57 11.19 -7.53 5.18
N PHE A 58 10.58 -8.57 5.78
CA PHE A 58 11.08 -9.31 6.94
C PHE A 58 11.73 -10.64 6.57
#